data_AF-A0A7S2AHV6-F1
#
_entry.id   AF-A0A7S2AHV6-F1
#
_cell.length_a   1.000
_cell.length_b   1.000
_cell.length_c   1.000
_cell.angle_alpha   90.00
_cell.angle_beta   90.00
_cell.angle_gamma   90.00
#
_symmetry.space_group_name_H-M   'P 1'
#
loop_
_entity.id
_entity.type
_entity.pdbx_description
1 polymer ?
#
loop_
_entity_poly.entity_id
_entity_poly.type
_entity_poly.pdbx_seq_one_letter_code
_entity_poly.pdbx_strand_id
1 'polypeptide(L)'
;SKVPALQGQLIFLSAGDEKVFDIVSPHLKAMGKAEYFLGEIGAGTRMKLVVNMVMGSMMTCIAEGLALAEASALSQDQLVEILKLGVCGNGLVTLKGPNIVKRSYDTHFPLKHAQKDMRFALALG
;
A
#
# COMPACT_ATOMS: atom_id res chain seq x y z
N SER A 1 -6.15 -3.59 -6.29
CA SER A 1 -5.59 -4.83 -5.73
C SER A 1 -5.94 -6.05 -6.59
N LYS A 2 -5.45 -6.13 -7.83
CA LYS A 2 -5.83 -7.22 -8.76
C LYS A 2 -5.27 -8.58 -8.31
N VAL A 3 -3.95 -8.66 -8.11
CA VAL A 3 -3.27 -9.92 -7.76
C VAL A 3 -3.72 -10.46 -6.39
N PRO A 4 -3.76 -9.65 -5.30
CA PRO A 4 -4.21 -10.17 -4.01
C PRO A 4 -5.67 -10.64 -4.01
N ALA A 5 -6.54 -10.00 -4.78
CA ALA A 5 -7.94 -10.45 -4.89
C ALA A 5 -8.05 -11.82 -5.57
N LEU A 6 -7.32 -12.04 -6.68
CA LEU A 6 -7.31 -13.32 -7.38
C LEU A 6 -6.77 -14.47 -6.53
N GLN A 7 -5.90 -14.17 -5.57
CA GLN A 7 -5.25 -15.16 -4.71
C GLN A 7 -5.94 -15.36 -3.35
N GLY A 8 -7.06 -14.67 -3.09
CA GLY A 8 -7.70 -14.72 -1.76
C GLY A 8 -6.84 -14.10 -0.65
N GLN A 9 -6.02 -13.10 -0.97
CA GLN A 9 -5.02 -12.49 -0.09
C GLN A 9 -5.38 -11.05 0.32
N LEU A 10 -6.66 -10.66 0.19
CA LEU A 10 -7.14 -9.35 0.62
C LEU A 10 -7.02 -9.16 2.15
N ILE A 11 -6.97 -7.90 2.55
CA ILE A 11 -7.08 -7.49 3.95
C ILE A 11 -8.34 -6.65 4.05
N PHE A 12 -9.30 -7.10 4.87
CA PHE A 12 -10.57 -6.40 5.08
C PHE A 12 -10.48 -5.51 6.32
N LEU A 13 -10.85 -4.24 6.16
CA LEU A 13 -10.93 -3.24 7.24
C LEU A 13 -12.41 -2.88 7.42
N SER A 14 -13.07 -3.59 8.33
CA SER A 14 -14.52 -3.53 8.54
C SER A 14 -14.86 -2.67 9.74
N ALA A 15 -16.00 -1.99 9.70
CA ALA A 15 -16.54 -1.21 10.81
C ALA A 15 -18.06 -1.05 10.65
N GLY A 16 -18.81 -0.97 11.74
CA GLY A 16 -20.28 -0.89 11.74
C GLY A 16 -20.92 -1.75 12.83
N ASP A 17 -21.96 -2.48 12.46
CA ASP A 17 -22.63 -3.43 13.35
C ASP A 17 -21.80 -4.72 13.47
N GLU A 18 -21.40 -5.05 14.70
CA GLU A 18 -20.61 -6.24 15.02
C GLU A 18 -21.36 -7.54 14.70
N LYS A 19 -22.67 -7.60 14.91
CA LYS A 19 -23.46 -8.80 14.59
C LYS A 19 -23.47 -9.07 13.08
N VAL A 20 -23.52 -8.01 12.28
CA VAL A 20 -23.42 -8.14 10.82
C VAL A 20 -22.01 -8.57 10.42
N PHE A 21 -20.98 -8.01 11.06
CA PHE A 21 -19.60 -8.44 10.84
C PHE A 21 -19.41 -9.94 11.11
N ASP A 22 -19.94 -10.45 12.22
CA ASP A 22 -19.85 -11.88 12.57
C ASP A 22 -20.51 -12.78 11.54
N ILE A 23 -21.66 -12.37 10.99
CA ILE A 23 -22.35 -13.10 9.93
C ILE A 23 -21.52 -13.14 8.64
N VAL A 24 -20.86 -12.04 8.25
CA VAL A 24 -20.14 -11.96 6.97
C VAL A 24 -18.67 -12.41 7.06
N SER A 25 -18.10 -12.42 8.25
CA SER A 25 -16.70 -12.78 8.54
C SER A 25 -16.25 -14.09 7.84
N PRO A 26 -17.01 -15.20 7.86
CA PRO A 26 -16.63 -16.43 7.15
C PRO A 26 -16.39 -16.22 5.64
N HIS A 27 -17.16 -15.33 5.02
CA HIS A 27 -17.03 -15.01 3.59
C HIS A 27 -15.84 -14.09 3.31
N LEU A 28 -15.57 -13.13 4.20
CA LEU A 28 -14.39 -12.26 4.11
C LEU A 28 -13.10 -13.08 4.25
N LYS A 29 -13.06 -14.02 5.20
CA LYS A 29 -11.96 -14.98 5.37
C LYS A 29 -11.72 -15.87 4.15
N ALA A 30 -12.76 -16.20 3.38
CA ALA A 30 -12.59 -16.96 2.14
C ALA A 30 -11.92 -16.15 1.01
N MET A 31 -12.05 -14.82 1.05
CA MET A 31 -11.48 -13.92 0.02
C MET A 31 -10.19 -13.23 0.47
N GLY A 32 -9.79 -13.39 1.72
CA GLY A 32 -8.73 -12.60 2.34
C GLY A 32 -7.88 -13.39 3.31
N LYS A 33 -6.69 -12.86 3.57
CA LYS A 33 -5.76 -13.41 4.55
C LYS A 33 -5.93 -12.81 5.95
N ALA A 34 -6.64 -11.68 6.05
CA ALA A 34 -6.90 -11.00 7.31
C ALA A 34 -8.19 -10.17 7.22
N GLU A 35 -8.85 -10.03 8.36
CA GLU A 35 -9.99 -9.15 8.56
C GLU A 35 -9.86 -8.49 9.93
N TYR A 36 -10.27 -7.23 10.00
CA TYR A 36 -10.26 -6.44 11.23
C TYR A 36 -11.62 -5.78 11.40
N PHE A 37 -12.19 -5.88 12.59
CA PHE A 37 -13.32 -5.07 13.01
C PHE A 37 -12.82 -3.87 13.81
N LEU A 38 -13.12 -2.68 13.33
CA LEU A 38 -12.54 -1.41 13.80
C LEU A 38 -13.55 -0.55 14.57
N GLY A 39 -14.65 -1.15 15.01
CA GLY A 39 -15.71 -0.48 15.76
C GLY A 39 -16.67 0.28 14.85
N GLU A 40 -16.86 1.57 15.12
CA GLU A 40 -17.97 2.35 14.54
C GLU A 40 -17.81 2.68 13.05
N ILE A 41 -18.96 2.95 12.41
CA ILE A 41 -19.04 3.34 11.00
C ILE A 41 -18.02 4.45 10.67
N GLY A 42 -17.28 4.24 9.60
CA GLY A 42 -16.24 5.15 9.12
C GLY A 42 -14.83 4.85 9.66
N ALA A 43 -14.67 4.12 10.77
CA ALA A 43 -13.35 3.78 11.30
C ALA A 43 -12.48 2.99 10.30
N GLY A 44 -13.07 2.01 9.60
CA GLY A 44 -12.37 1.27 8.55
C GLY A 44 -11.94 2.12 7.36
N THR A 45 -12.76 3.12 6.99
CA THR A 45 -12.38 4.06 5.92
C THR A 45 -11.24 4.96 6.37
N ARG A 46 -11.29 5.54 7.57
CA ARG A 46 -10.20 6.35 8.13
C ARG A 46 -8.91 5.55 8.23
N MET A 47 -8.96 4.33 8.75
CA MET A 47 -7.80 3.42 8.81
C MET A 47 -7.24 3.15 7.41
N LYS A 48 -8.10 2.94 6.40
CA LYS A 48 -7.62 2.73 5.02
C LYS A 48 -6.92 3.96 4.46
N LEU A 49 -7.41 5.16 4.76
CA LEU A 49 -6.75 6.40 4.37
C LEU A 49 -5.39 6.57 5.04
N VAL A 50 -5.26 6.25 6.34
CA VAL A 50 -3.96 6.23 7.04
C VAL A 50 -2.98 5.25 6.38
N VAL A 51 -3.42 4.03 6.07
CA VAL A 51 -2.59 3.04 5.35
C VAL A 51 -2.13 3.56 3.99
N ASN A 52 -3.04 4.18 3.23
CA ASN A 52 -2.70 4.71 1.91
C ASN A 52 -1.77 5.94 2.00
N MET A 53 -1.90 6.76 3.05
CA MET A 53 -0.96 7.84 3.34
C MET A 53 0.44 7.31 3.59
N VAL A 54 0.59 6.32 4.48
CA VAL A 54 1.89 5.69 4.77
C VAL A 54 2.51 5.11 3.49
N MET A 55 1.72 4.38 2.70
CA MET A 55 2.17 3.82 1.42
C MET A 55 2.61 4.92 0.44
N GLY A 56 1.88 6.04 0.37
CA GLY A 56 2.22 7.19 -0.45
C GLY A 56 3.56 7.81 -0.03
N SER A 57 3.74 8.06 1.26
CA SER A 57 4.99 8.62 1.81
C SER A 57 6.19 7.70 1.55
N MET A 58 6.03 6.38 1.74
CA MET A 58 7.08 5.41 1.41
C MET A 58 7.44 5.45 -0.08
N MET A 59 6.44 5.60 -0.96
CA MET A 59 6.68 5.70 -2.39
C MET A 59 7.50 6.95 -2.74
N THR A 60 7.21 8.09 -2.10
CA THR A 60 7.99 9.33 -2.25
C THR A 60 9.44 9.10 -1.80
N CYS A 61 9.66 8.51 -0.63
CA CYS A 61 11.02 8.25 -0.13
C CYS A 61 11.83 7.33 -1.07
N ILE A 62 11.20 6.30 -1.64
CA ILE A 62 11.86 5.41 -2.62
C ILE A 62 12.23 6.19 -3.88
N ALA A 63 11.32 7.02 -4.40
CA ALA A 63 11.56 7.81 -5.60
C ALA A 63 12.69 8.83 -5.39
N GLU A 64 12.69 9.55 -4.27
CA GLU A 64 13.75 10.50 -3.90
C GLU A 64 15.09 9.80 -3.70
N GLY A 65 15.11 8.64 -3.03
CA GLY A 65 16.33 7.86 -2.85
C GLY A 65 16.94 7.40 -4.17
N LEU A 66 16.12 6.96 -5.12
CA LEU A 66 16.58 6.57 -6.47
C LEU A 66 17.11 7.78 -7.26
N ALA A 67 16.43 8.91 -7.19
CA ALA A 67 16.88 10.15 -7.84
C ALA A 67 18.20 10.65 -7.23
N LEU A 68 18.34 10.58 -5.90
CA LEU A 68 19.56 10.98 -5.21
C LEU A 68 20.74 10.05 -5.53
N ALA A 69 20.50 8.73 -5.64
CA ALA A 69 21.52 7.79 -6.08
C ALA A 69 22.04 8.13 -7.47
N GLU A 70 21.14 8.39 -8.43
CA GLU A 70 21.50 8.81 -9.79
C GLU A 70 22.30 10.12 -9.78
N ALA A 71 21.84 11.14 -9.03
CA ALA A 71 22.55 12.42 -8.88
C ALA A 71 23.93 12.26 -8.21
N SER A 72 24.11 11.22 -7.40
CA SER A 72 25.37 10.89 -6.74
C SER A 72 26.25 9.91 -7.55
N ALA A 73 25.89 9.66 -8.82
CA ALA A 73 26.56 8.69 -9.70
C ALA A 73 26.61 7.24 -9.14
N LEU A 74 25.61 6.85 -8.36
CA LEU A 74 25.44 5.50 -7.81
C LEU A 74 24.44 4.69 -8.66
N SER A 75 24.60 3.37 -8.69
CA SER A 75 23.65 2.48 -9.37
C SER A 75 22.32 2.40 -8.63
N GLN A 76 21.24 2.76 -9.33
CA GLN A 76 19.87 2.60 -8.82
C GLN A 76 19.51 1.12 -8.59
N ASP A 77 19.96 0.20 -9.44
CA ASP A 77 19.76 -1.24 -9.24
C ASP A 77 20.42 -1.72 -7.95
N GLN A 78 21.67 -1.32 -7.70
CA GLN A 78 22.36 -1.66 -6.45
C GLN A 78 21.65 -1.07 -5.23
N LEU A 79 21.16 0.17 -5.32
CA LEU A 79 20.36 0.76 -4.24
C LEU A 79 19.11 -0.08 -3.95
N VAL A 80 18.37 -0.51 -4.98
CA VAL A 80 17.17 -1.35 -4.80
C VAL A 80 17.53 -2.66 -4.10
N GLU A 81 18.61 -3.33 -4.49
CA GLU A 81 19.07 -4.57 -3.84
C GLU A 81 19.49 -4.34 -2.38
N ILE A 82 20.23 -3.26 -2.10
CA ILE A 82 20.61 -2.87 -0.73
C ILE A 82 19.37 -2.61 0.14
N LEU A 83 18.40 -1.86 -0.39
CA LEU A 83 17.16 -1.55 0.34
C LEU A 83 16.34 -2.82 0.63
N LYS A 84 16.29 -3.79 -0.29
CA LYS A 84 15.58 -5.06 -0.08
C LYS A 84 16.19 -5.88 1.06
N LEU A 85 17.51 -5.87 1.21
CA LEU A 85 18.23 -6.64 2.23
C LEU A 85 18.27 -5.92 3.59
N GLY A 86 18.18 -4.59 3.59
CA GLY A 86 18.24 -3.77 4.79
C GLY A 86 16.92 -3.64 5.52
N VAL A 87 16.93 -2.86 6.61
CA VAL A 87 15.77 -2.56 7.47
C VAL A 87 14.63 -1.85 6.72
N CYS A 88 14.94 -1.21 5.60
CA CYS A 88 13.96 -0.56 4.74
C CYS A 88 13.25 -1.53 3.77
N GLY A 89 13.65 -2.81 3.77
CA GLY A 89 13.12 -3.85 2.89
C GLY A 89 11.65 -4.11 3.15
N ASN A 90 10.82 -3.86 2.14
CA ASN A 90 9.38 -4.09 2.23
C ASN A 90 8.80 -4.42 0.84
N GLY A 91 7.54 -4.88 0.82
CA GLY A 91 6.87 -5.28 -0.41
C GLY A 91 6.76 -4.17 -1.47
N LEU A 92 6.75 -2.89 -1.07
CA LEU A 92 6.73 -1.77 -1.99
C LEU A 92 8.08 -1.61 -2.70
N VAL A 93 9.20 -1.68 -1.96
CA VAL A 93 10.55 -1.67 -2.56
C VAL A 93 10.70 -2.82 -3.55
N THR A 94 10.33 -4.03 -3.13
CA THR A 94 10.45 -5.24 -3.97
C THR A 94 9.63 -5.14 -5.25
N LEU A 95 8.42 -4.58 -5.18
CA LEU A 95 7.51 -4.49 -6.32
C LEU A 95 7.76 -3.26 -7.21
N LYS A 96 8.08 -2.10 -6.62
CA LYS A 96 8.16 -0.82 -7.33
C LYS A 96 9.58 -0.42 -7.70
N GLY A 97 10.58 -0.74 -6.89
CA GLY A 97 11.98 -0.38 -7.14
C GLY A 97 12.44 -0.76 -8.55
N PRO A 98 12.40 -2.05 -8.94
CA PRO A 98 12.84 -2.48 -10.27
C PRO A 98 12.06 -1.84 -11.42
N ASN A 99 10.77 -1.58 -11.22
CA ASN A 99 9.92 -0.95 -12.22
C ASN A 99 10.28 0.51 -12.44
N ILE A 100 10.61 1.25 -11.36
CA ILE A 100 11.04 2.65 -11.46
C ILE A 100 12.39 2.75 -12.17
N VAL A 101 13.35 1.89 -11.84
CA VAL A 101 14.66 1.84 -12.52
C VAL A 101 14.49 1.58 -14.01
N LYS A 102 13.62 0.63 -14.37
CA LYS A 102 13.28 0.32 -15.77
C LYS A 102 12.36 1.33 -16.46
N ARG A 103 11.92 2.37 -15.74
CA ARG A 103 10.91 3.35 -16.20
C ARG A 103 9.62 2.69 -16.71
N SER A 104 9.24 1.56 -16.11
CA SER A 104 7.98 0.87 -16.38
C SER A 104 6.93 1.27 -15.36
N TYR A 105 5.83 1.85 -15.84
CA TYR A 105 4.77 2.43 -15.00
C TYR A 105 3.40 1.82 -15.27
N ASP A 106 3.36 0.52 -15.54
CA ASP A 106 2.11 -0.22 -15.73
C ASP A 106 1.14 0.04 -14.58
N THR A 107 -0.10 0.39 -14.94
CA THR A 107 -1.08 0.88 -13.98
C THR A 107 -1.67 -0.25 -13.16
N HIS A 108 -1.15 -0.41 -11.93
CA HIS A 108 -1.69 -1.33 -10.93
C HIS A 108 -2.61 -0.62 -9.93
N PHE A 109 -2.32 0.64 -9.66
CA PHE A 109 -3.13 1.56 -8.87
C PHE A 109 -3.02 2.94 -9.54
N PRO A 110 -4.10 3.43 -10.18
CA PRO A 110 -4.07 4.70 -10.90
C PRO A 110 -3.64 5.86 -10.00
N LEU A 111 -2.75 6.72 -10.49
CA LEU A 111 -2.22 7.87 -9.76
C LEU A 111 -3.35 8.79 -9.25
N LYS A 112 -4.39 9.01 -10.05
CA LYS A 112 -5.57 9.80 -9.66
C LYS A 112 -6.26 9.28 -8.39
N HIS A 113 -6.26 7.97 -8.15
CA HIS A 113 -6.85 7.36 -6.95
C HIS A 113 -5.91 7.48 -5.75
N ALA A 114 -4.61 7.28 -5.96
CA ALA A 114 -3.60 7.54 -4.93
C ALA A 114 -3.68 8.99 -4.46
N GLN A 115 -3.65 9.96 -5.38
CA GLN A 115 -3.77 11.39 -5.07
C GLN A 115 -5.08 11.71 -4.33
N LYS A 116 -6.20 11.16 -4.77
CA LYS A 116 -7.49 11.34 -4.09
C LYS A 116 -7.44 10.83 -2.64
N ASP A 117 -6.85 9.66 -2.40
CA ASP A 117 -6.71 9.12 -1.04
C ASP A 117 -5.74 9.96 -0.20
N MET A 118 -4.63 10.47 -0.77
CA MET A 118 -3.73 11.40 -0.06
C MET A 118 -4.45 12.70 0.35
N ARG A 119 -5.28 13.27 -0.52
CA ARG A 119 -6.08 14.46 -0.17
C ARG A 119 -7.09 14.16 0.94
N PHE A 120 -7.71 12.98 0.91
CA PHE A 120 -8.60 12.57 1.99
C PHE A 120 -7.86 12.32 3.29
N ALA A 121 -6.64 11.78 3.25
CA ALA A 121 -5.80 11.66 4.44
C ALA A 121 -5.48 13.02 5.05
N LEU A 122 -5.06 14.01 4.24
CA LEU A 122 -4.83 15.40 4.70
C LEU A 122 -6.10 16.06 5.26
N ALA A 123 -7.28 15.70 4.76
CA ALA A 123 -8.53 16.23 5.27
C ALA A 123 -8.98 15.61 6.61
N LEU A 124 -8.33 14.54 7.07
CA LEU A 124 -8.61 13.94 8.39
C LEU A 124 -7.93 14.71 9.54
N GLY A 125 -6.86 15.44 9.26
CA GLY A 125 -5.99 16.13 10.23
C GLY A 125 -4.52 15.96 9.87
#